data_AF-A0A357A8L1-F1
#
_entry.id   AF-A0A357A8L1-F1
#
_cell.length_a   1.000
_cell.length_b   1.000
_cell.length_c   1.000
_cell.angle_alpha   90.00
_cell.angle_beta   90.00
_cell.angle_gamma   90.00
#
_symmetry.space_group_name_H-M   'P 1'
#
loop_
_entity.id
_entity.type
_entity.pdbx_description
1 polymer ?
#
loop_
_entity_poly.entity_id
_entity_poly.type
_entity_poly.pdbx_seq_one_letter_code
_entity_poly.pdbx_strand_id
1 'polypeptide(L)'
;PHPEPNCMVHCGGQTDKAPCQVLHPLRDSSVLGGWLKPGQRSGLWRSSARILEQYREQVVYFCYLNVGKEIARVEFPQWVVEDAHLLEQALSFTLAQVAKGYGYPIALSEAHNQAVVRGGDRHRFFLLLEQQMIKAGLKNIGTSYKEARKRGSIA
;
A
#
# COMPACT_ATOMS: atom_id res chain seq x y z
N PRO A 1 19.81 -16.35 20.96
CA PRO A 1 18.34 -16.51 20.85
C PRO A 1 17.68 -16.21 22.19
N HIS A 2 16.65 -15.36 22.20
CA HIS A 2 15.91 -15.02 23.42
C HIS A 2 14.75 -16.01 23.60
N PRO A 3 14.32 -16.27 24.85
CA PRO A 3 13.22 -17.19 25.13
C PRO A 3 11.90 -16.76 24.46
N GLU A 4 11.68 -15.44 24.33
CA GLU A 4 10.56 -14.87 23.58
C GLU A 4 11.07 -13.97 22.44
N PRO A 5 10.48 -14.06 21.23
CA PRO A 5 10.89 -13.22 20.12
C PRO A 5 10.41 -11.78 20.32
N ASN A 6 11.31 -10.90 20.77
CA ASN A 6 11.09 -9.45 20.82
C ASN A 6 12.18 -8.70 20.05
N CYS A 7 12.01 -8.63 18.72
CA CYS A 7 12.98 -8.01 17.82
C CYS A 7 13.22 -6.52 18.11
N MET A 8 12.22 -5.81 18.67
CA MET A 8 12.37 -4.40 19.02
C MET A 8 13.34 -4.18 20.17
N VAL A 9 13.29 -5.06 21.18
CA VAL A 9 14.19 -4.99 22.35
C VAL A 9 15.55 -5.61 22.04
N HIS A 10 15.57 -6.69 21.26
CA HIS A 10 16.77 -7.54 21.15
C HIS A 10 17.58 -7.36 19.86
N CYS A 11 17.03 -6.75 18.81
CA CYS A 11 17.69 -6.70 17.49
C CYS A 11 18.06 -5.29 17.02
N GLY A 12 17.75 -4.23 17.78
CA GLY A 12 18.19 -2.86 17.46
C GLY A 12 17.80 -2.36 16.07
N GLY A 13 16.71 -2.88 15.48
CA GLY A 13 16.26 -2.57 14.13
C GLY A 13 16.92 -3.37 13.00
N GLN A 14 17.88 -4.26 13.31
CA GLN A 14 18.51 -5.15 12.33
C GLN A 14 17.87 -6.54 12.39
N THR A 15 16.66 -6.65 11.84
CA THR A 15 15.90 -7.89 11.90
C THR A 15 16.25 -8.85 10.78
N ASP A 16 16.55 -8.36 9.58
CA ASP A 16 16.63 -9.14 8.33
C ASP A 16 17.69 -10.26 8.30
N LYS A 17 18.58 -10.29 9.29
CA LYS A 17 19.63 -11.31 9.45
C LYS A 17 19.66 -11.94 10.85
N ALA A 18 18.61 -11.77 11.65
CA ALA A 18 18.61 -12.27 13.01
C ALA A 18 18.60 -13.81 13.02
N PRO A 19 19.43 -14.49 13.83
CA PRO A 19 19.53 -15.95 13.82
C PRO A 19 18.22 -16.70 14.13
N CYS A 20 17.27 -16.04 14.78
CA CYS A 20 15.95 -16.60 15.10
C CYS A 20 14.93 -16.48 13.96
N GLN A 21 15.25 -15.83 12.83
CA GLN A 21 14.37 -15.65 11.68
C GLN A 21 14.32 -16.87 10.73
N VAL A 22 14.28 -18.08 11.29
CA VAL A 22 14.23 -19.33 10.51
C VAL A 22 12.97 -19.41 9.63
N LEU A 23 11.89 -18.75 10.05
CA LEU A 23 10.60 -18.71 9.36
C LEU A 23 10.39 -17.47 8.48
N HIS A 24 11.39 -16.59 8.29
CA HIS A 24 11.24 -15.36 7.51
C HIS A 24 10.59 -15.51 6.12
N PRO A 25 10.83 -16.57 5.32
CA PRO A 25 10.16 -16.70 4.02
C PRO A 25 8.66 -17.02 4.12
N LEU A 26 8.18 -17.48 5.27
CA LEU A 26 6.77 -17.79 5.48
C LEU A 26 5.97 -16.53 5.82
N ARG A 27 5.02 -16.18 4.95
CA ARG A 27 4.13 -15.03 5.15
C ARG A 27 2.86 -15.45 5.87
N ASP A 28 2.31 -14.55 6.67
CA ASP A 28 1.00 -14.74 7.34
C ASP A 28 -0.10 -15.09 6.34
N SER A 29 -0.08 -14.47 5.15
CA SER A 29 -1.03 -14.75 4.07
C SER A 29 -0.94 -16.20 3.56
N SER A 30 0.25 -16.81 3.56
CA SER A 30 0.44 -18.21 3.18
C SER A 30 -0.13 -19.15 4.22
N VAL A 31 0.09 -18.86 5.52
CA VAL A 31 -0.45 -19.68 6.62
C VAL A 31 -1.97 -19.60 6.63
N LEU A 32 -2.52 -18.38 6.61
CA LEU A 32 -3.96 -18.15 6.68
C LEU A 32 -4.69 -18.60 5.41
N GLY A 33 -4.00 -18.64 4.26
CA GLY A 33 -4.52 -19.21 3.02
C GLY A 33 -4.89 -20.69 3.13
N GLY A 34 -4.23 -21.44 4.02
CA GLY A 34 -4.57 -22.83 4.31
C GLY A 34 -5.74 -23.01 5.28
N TRP A 35 -6.12 -21.97 6.03
CA TRP A 35 -7.10 -22.05 7.12
C TRP A 35 -8.42 -21.35 6.83
N LEU A 36 -8.38 -20.19 6.16
CA LEU A 36 -9.55 -19.38 5.86
C LEU A 36 -10.20 -19.84 4.55
N LYS A 37 -11.53 -20.05 4.57
CA LYS A 37 -12.32 -20.22 3.34
C LYS A 37 -12.61 -18.86 2.69
N PRO A 38 -12.90 -18.80 1.38
CA PRO A 38 -13.31 -17.56 0.72
C PRO A 38 -14.46 -16.86 1.46
N GLY A 39 -14.33 -15.54 1.64
CA GLY A 39 -15.24 -14.70 2.42
C GLY A 39 -14.99 -14.69 3.93
N GLN A 40 -14.16 -15.59 4.46
CA GLN A 40 -13.80 -15.59 5.88
C GLN A 40 -12.63 -14.65 6.16
N ARG A 41 -12.64 -14.08 7.37
CA ARG A 41 -11.51 -13.35 7.93
C ARG A 41 -10.94 -14.05 9.15
N SER A 42 -9.71 -13.71 9.45
CA SER A 42 -9.09 -13.99 10.73
C SER A 42 -9.67 -13.17 11.87
N GLY A 43 -9.08 -13.33 13.07
CA GLY A 43 -9.24 -12.37 14.16
C GLY A 43 -8.73 -10.98 13.80
N LEU A 44 -9.05 -10.02 14.67
CA LEU A 44 -8.57 -8.64 14.57
C LEU A 44 -7.30 -8.49 15.41
N TRP A 45 -6.32 -7.78 14.88
CA TRP A 45 -5.10 -7.43 15.59
C TRP A 45 -4.84 -5.94 15.54
N ARG A 46 -4.23 -5.43 16.60
CA ARG A 46 -3.75 -4.05 16.64
C ARG A 46 -2.43 -3.95 15.88
N SER A 47 -2.29 -2.94 15.03
CA SER A 47 -1.02 -2.64 14.34
C SER A 47 0.01 -2.15 15.35
N SER A 48 1.22 -2.72 15.29
CA SER A 48 2.39 -2.33 16.09
C SER A 48 3.34 -1.41 15.30
N ALA A 49 2.91 -0.83 14.19
CA ALA A 49 3.75 0.02 13.36
C ALA A 49 4.13 1.29 14.12
N ARG A 50 5.43 1.50 14.38
CA ARG A 50 5.95 2.65 15.15
C ARG A 50 5.54 4.01 14.61
N ILE A 51 5.29 4.11 13.31
CA ILE A 51 4.78 5.35 12.69
C ILE A 51 3.49 5.83 13.34
N LEU A 52 2.66 4.92 13.86
CA LEU A 52 1.41 5.25 14.55
C LEU A 52 1.62 6.01 15.86
N GLU A 53 2.80 5.92 16.49
CA GLU A 53 3.15 6.72 17.66
C GLU A 53 3.09 8.24 17.36
N GLN A 54 3.24 8.62 16.09
CA GLN A 54 3.13 10.02 15.65
C GLN A 54 1.68 10.49 15.49
N TYR A 55 0.72 9.57 15.43
CA TYR A 55 -0.69 9.87 15.16
C TYR A 55 -1.56 9.86 16.44
N ARG A 56 -0.94 9.99 17.62
CA ARG A 56 -1.60 10.10 18.93
C ARG A 56 -2.62 8.96 19.16
N GLU A 57 -3.90 9.32 19.24
CA GLU A 57 -5.02 8.42 19.55
C GLU A 57 -5.48 7.58 18.34
N GLN A 58 -4.90 7.80 17.16
CA GLN A 58 -5.23 7.03 15.97
C GLN A 58 -4.62 5.64 16.05
N VAL A 59 -5.41 4.67 16.49
CA VAL A 59 -5.03 3.26 16.51
C VAL A 59 -5.59 2.58 15.26
N VAL A 60 -4.72 1.81 14.60
CA VAL A 60 -5.09 0.99 13.43
C VAL A 60 -5.18 -0.47 13.86
N TYR A 61 -6.27 -1.10 13.47
CA TYR A 61 -6.48 -2.54 13.56
C TYR A 61 -6.45 -3.15 12.16
N PHE A 62 -6.22 -4.45 12.07
CA PHE A 62 -6.27 -5.16 10.81
C PHE A 62 -6.78 -6.59 10.99
N CYS A 63 -7.24 -7.18 9.90
CA CYS A 63 -7.45 -8.61 9.76
C CYS A 63 -6.97 -9.08 8.39
N TYR A 64 -6.77 -10.38 8.25
CA TYR A 64 -6.59 -11.02 6.95
C TYR A 64 -7.93 -11.56 6.48
N LEU A 65 -8.31 -11.22 5.25
CA LEU A 65 -9.56 -11.60 4.61
C LEU A 65 -9.25 -12.47 3.39
N ASN A 66 -9.85 -13.66 3.32
CA ASN A 66 -9.78 -14.45 2.11
C ASN A 66 -10.78 -13.89 1.08
N VAL A 67 -10.25 -13.24 0.04
CA VAL A 67 -11.07 -12.63 -1.01
C VAL A 67 -11.29 -13.56 -2.22
N GLY A 68 -10.98 -14.84 -2.06
CA GLY A 68 -11.13 -15.89 -3.07
C GLY A 68 -9.84 -16.17 -3.83
N LYS A 69 -9.23 -15.15 -4.45
CA LYS A 69 -7.97 -15.31 -5.21
C LYS A 69 -6.72 -15.20 -4.34
N GLU A 70 -6.79 -14.45 -3.25
CA GLU A 70 -5.68 -14.20 -2.34
C GLU A 70 -6.17 -13.93 -0.90
N ILE A 71 -5.23 -13.85 0.03
CA ILE A 71 -5.46 -13.37 1.40
C ILE A 71 -5.05 -11.91 1.47
N ALA A 72 -6.03 -11.02 1.52
CA ALA A 72 -5.82 -9.58 1.62
C ALA A 72 -5.69 -9.15 3.08
N ARG A 73 -4.74 -8.27 3.39
CA ARG A 73 -4.70 -7.56 4.67
C ARG A 73 -5.56 -6.31 4.57
N VAL A 74 -6.61 -6.23 5.37
CA VAL A 74 -7.51 -5.07 5.43
C VAL A 74 -7.29 -4.36 6.77
N GLU A 75 -7.06 -3.06 6.72
CA GLU A 75 -6.80 -2.22 7.90
C GLU A 75 -7.94 -1.24 8.12
N PHE A 76 -8.23 -0.97 9.39
CA PHE A 76 -9.34 -0.14 9.84
C PHE A 76 -8.89 0.73 11.01
N PRO A 77 -9.41 1.96 11.14
CA PRO A 77 -9.25 2.71 12.37
C PRO A 77 -10.05 2.06 13.51
N GLN A 78 -9.62 2.28 14.76
CA GLN A 78 -10.22 1.69 15.96
C GLN A 78 -11.74 1.87 16.04
N TRP A 79 -12.27 3.05 15.70
CA TRP A 79 -13.70 3.33 15.77
C TRP A 79 -14.55 2.48 14.80
N VAL A 80 -13.97 1.95 13.71
CA VAL A 80 -14.67 0.98 12.84
C VAL A 80 -14.73 -0.38 13.52
N VAL A 81 -13.70 -0.77 14.27
CA VAL A 81 -13.65 -2.07 14.96
C VAL A 81 -14.55 -2.11 16.18
N GLU A 82 -14.72 -0.98 16.87
CA GLU A 82 -15.60 -0.84 18.03
C GLU A 82 -17.10 -0.91 17.67
N ASP A 83 -17.44 -0.62 16.40
CA ASP A 83 -18.79 -0.78 15.87
C ASP A 83 -18.87 -2.00 14.94
N ALA A 84 -19.46 -3.09 15.45
CA ALA A 84 -19.61 -4.32 14.69
C ALA A 84 -20.38 -4.16 13.38
N HIS A 85 -21.32 -3.22 13.30
CA HIS A 85 -22.07 -2.98 12.07
C HIS A 85 -21.17 -2.32 11.01
N LEU A 86 -20.42 -1.29 11.39
CA LEU A 86 -19.47 -0.62 10.49
C LEU A 86 -18.38 -1.57 10.00
N LEU A 87 -17.83 -2.40 10.88
CA LEU A 87 -16.82 -3.40 10.51
C LEU A 87 -17.36 -4.38 9.47
N GLU A 88 -18.51 -4.98 9.72
CA GLU A 88 -19.10 -5.97 8.81
C GLU A 88 -19.52 -5.33 7.47
N GLN A 89 -19.98 -4.08 7.49
CA GLN A 89 -20.24 -3.31 6.26
C GLN A 89 -18.95 -3.06 5.47
N ALA A 90 -17.88 -2.61 6.11
CA ALA A 90 -16.59 -2.34 5.45
C ALA A 90 -16.01 -3.61 4.80
N LEU A 91 -16.05 -4.74 5.51
CA LEU A 91 -15.63 -6.04 4.99
C LEU A 91 -16.50 -6.51 3.81
N SER A 92 -17.83 -6.38 3.94
CA SER A 92 -18.78 -6.74 2.88
C SER A 92 -18.58 -5.89 1.62
N PHE A 93 -18.37 -4.58 1.77
CA PHE A 93 -18.07 -3.70 0.63
C PHE A 93 -16.73 -4.03 -0.01
N THR A 94 -15.71 -4.38 0.78
CA THR A 94 -14.42 -4.84 0.25
C THR A 94 -14.60 -6.08 -0.61
N LEU A 95 -15.32 -7.10 -0.12
CA LEU A 95 -15.62 -8.31 -0.90
C LEU A 95 -16.41 -8.00 -2.17
N ALA A 96 -17.40 -7.12 -2.10
CA ALA A 96 -18.19 -6.71 -3.26
C ALA A 96 -17.34 -5.99 -4.33
N GLN A 97 -16.40 -5.12 -3.92
CA GLN A 97 -15.47 -4.47 -4.83
C GLN A 97 -14.52 -5.47 -5.49
N VAL A 98 -14.03 -6.46 -4.73
CA VAL A 98 -13.18 -7.53 -5.25
C VAL A 98 -13.93 -8.39 -6.26
N ALA A 99 -15.17 -8.77 -5.96
CA ALA A 99 -16.00 -9.55 -6.88
C ALA A 99 -16.23 -8.80 -8.19
N LYS A 100 -16.54 -7.49 -8.12
CA LYS A 100 -16.73 -6.63 -9.30
C LYS A 100 -15.47 -6.44 -10.13
N GLY A 101 -14.29 -6.39 -9.49
CA GLY A 101 -13.00 -6.26 -10.16
C GLY A 101 -12.30 -7.59 -10.44
N TYR A 102 -13.06 -8.70 -10.48
CA TYR A 102 -12.55 -10.04 -10.81
C TYR A 102 -11.34 -10.48 -9.96
N GLY A 103 -11.41 -10.27 -8.66
CA GLY A 103 -10.37 -10.71 -7.71
C GLY A 103 -9.44 -9.61 -7.21
N TYR A 104 -9.70 -8.35 -7.59
CA TYR A 104 -9.07 -7.17 -6.98
C TYR A 104 -10.11 -6.05 -6.86
N PRO A 105 -10.05 -5.15 -5.86
CA PRO A 105 -11.06 -4.10 -5.71
C PRO A 105 -11.12 -3.18 -6.94
N ILE A 106 -12.26 -3.12 -7.62
CA ILE A 106 -12.40 -2.33 -8.85
C ILE A 106 -12.10 -0.85 -8.63
N ALA A 107 -12.51 -0.27 -7.49
CA ALA A 107 -12.16 1.11 -7.15
C ALA A 107 -10.65 1.37 -7.11
N LEU A 108 -9.86 0.41 -6.62
CA LEU A 108 -8.39 0.52 -6.60
C LEU A 108 -7.79 0.37 -8.00
N SER A 109 -8.31 -0.56 -8.82
CA SER A 109 -7.90 -0.68 -10.23
C SER A 109 -8.14 0.62 -11.00
N GLU A 110 -9.33 1.21 -10.84
CA GLU A 110 -9.69 2.48 -11.49
C GLU A 110 -8.80 3.62 -11.00
N ALA A 111 -8.58 3.74 -9.68
CA ALA A 111 -7.67 4.74 -9.13
C ALA A 111 -6.25 4.59 -9.66
N HIS A 112 -5.74 3.35 -9.76
CA HIS A 112 -4.43 3.07 -10.35
C HIS A 112 -4.36 3.55 -11.80
N ASN A 113 -5.36 3.18 -12.62
CA ASN A 113 -5.44 3.55 -14.03
C ASN A 113 -5.54 5.07 -14.24
N GLN A 114 -6.28 5.76 -13.38
CA GLN A 114 -6.46 7.22 -13.44
C GLN A 114 -5.22 7.98 -12.96
N ALA A 115 -4.47 7.44 -12.00
CA ALA A 115 -3.27 8.06 -11.46
C ALA A 115 -2.05 7.94 -12.39
N VAL A 116 -2.11 7.15 -13.47
CA VAL A 116 -0.99 6.99 -14.41
C VAL A 116 -0.68 8.30 -15.11
N VAL A 117 0.46 8.91 -14.78
CA VAL A 117 1.00 10.06 -15.50
C VAL A 117 1.58 9.60 -16.84
N ARG A 118 0.91 9.94 -17.95
CA ARG A 118 1.31 9.54 -19.30
C ARG A 118 2.39 10.47 -19.87
N GLY A 119 2.98 10.06 -20.99
CA GLY A 119 3.99 10.87 -21.69
C GLY A 119 3.44 12.24 -22.13
N GLY A 120 2.20 12.28 -22.64
CA GLY A 120 1.52 13.53 -23.01
C GLY A 120 1.27 14.47 -21.83
N ASP A 121 0.93 13.93 -20.67
CA ASP A 121 0.72 14.74 -19.45
C ASP A 121 2.02 15.38 -18.99
N ARG A 122 3.12 14.62 -18.98
CA ARG A 122 4.47 15.15 -18.72
C ARG A 122 4.83 16.26 -19.70
N HIS A 123 4.58 16.05 -20.99
CA HIS A 123 4.88 17.05 -22.01
C HIS A 123 4.11 18.35 -21.79
N ARG A 124 2.80 18.27 -21.55
CA ARG A 124 1.95 19.44 -21.25
C ARG A 124 2.40 20.17 -20.00
N PHE A 125 2.73 19.44 -18.94
CA PHE A 125 3.27 20.04 -17.71
C PHE A 125 4.54 20.85 -17.98
N PHE A 126 5.50 20.29 -18.72
CA PHE A 126 6.74 20.99 -19.02
C PHE A 126 6.54 22.19 -19.96
N LEU A 127 5.60 22.11 -20.91
CA LEU A 127 5.22 23.26 -21.74
C LEU A 127 4.63 24.39 -20.89
N LEU A 128 3.74 24.08 -19.94
CA LEU A 128 3.19 25.07 -19.03
C LEU A 128 4.27 25.67 -18.14
N LEU A 129 5.18 24.85 -17.62
CA LEU A 129 6.30 25.31 -16.80
C LEU A 129 7.21 26.26 -17.60
N GLU A 130 7.56 25.89 -18.82
CA GLU A 130 8.36 26.73 -19.73
C GLU A 130 7.68 28.08 -19.98
N GLN A 131 6.37 28.10 -20.27
CA GLN A 131 5.62 29.33 -20.44
C GLN A 131 5.64 30.22 -19.19
N GLN A 132 5.52 29.64 -17.98
CA GLN A 132 5.58 30.42 -16.74
C GLN A 132 6.99 30.95 -16.46
N MET A 133 8.03 30.18 -16.79
CA MET A 133 9.42 30.63 -16.67
C MET A 133 9.72 31.80 -17.61
N ILE A 134 9.22 31.75 -18.86
CA ILE A 134 9.33 32.88 -19.82
C ILE A 134 8.64 34.12 -19.24
N LYS A 135 7.41 33.98 -18.72
CA LYS A 135 6.68 35.10 -18.08
C LYS A 135 7.41 35.68 -16.87
N ALA A 136 8.14 34.86 -16.12
CA ALA A 136 8.97 35.28 -15.00
C ALA A 136 10.30 35.95 -15.43
N GLY A 137 10.56 36.10 -16.73
CA GLY A 137 11.74 36.78 -17.28
C GLY A 137 12.96 35.89 -17.50
N LEU A 138 12.82 34.57 -17.34
CA LEU A 138 13.91 33.62 -17.64
C LEU A 138 14.08 33.49 -19.16
N LYS A 139 15.34 33.57 -19.62
CA LYS A 139 15.73 33.41 -21.02
C LYS A 139 16.49 32.09 -21.20
N ASN A 140 16.44 31.51 -22.40
CA ASN A 140 17.13 30.26 -22.77
C ASN A 140 16.66 29.02 -21.99
N ILE A 141 15.35 28.84 -21.84
CA ILE A 141 14.79 27.62 -21.23
C ILE A 141 14.92 26.49 -22.27
N GLY A 142 15.74 25.49 -21.95
CA GLY A 142 15.98 24.33 -22.81
C GLY A 142 15.78 23.03 -22.04
N THR A 143 15.52 21.95 -22.78
CA THR A 143 15.44 20.62 -22.16
C THR A 143 16.83 20.14 -21.74
N SER A 144 16.94 19.55 -20.56
CA SER A 144 18.19 18.95 -20.09
C SER A 144 18.69 17.88 -21.07
N TYR A 145 20.01 17.76 -21.23
CA TYR A 145 20.66 16.66 -21.95
C TYR A 145 20.16 15.27 -21.52
N LYS A 146 19.76 15.09 -20.26
CA LYS A 146 19.19 13.83 -19.75
C LYS A 146 17.77 13.56 -20.25
N GLU A 147 16.94 14.59 -20.35
CA GLU A 147 15.58 14.52 -20.92
C GLU A 147 15.64 14.24 -22.42
N ALA A 148 16.54 14.93 -23.14
CA ALA A 148 16.75 14.74 -24.58
C ALA A 148 17.14 13.28 -24.92
N ARG A 149 18.01 12.65 -24.11
CA ARG A 149 18.39 11.24 -24.28
C ARG A 149 17.25 10.25 -24.03
N LYS A 150 16.34 10.53 -23.08
CA LYS A 150 15.18 9.65 -22.84
C LYS A 150 14.17 9.70 -23.97
N ARG A 151 14.06 10.81 -24.71
CA ARG A 151 13.18 10.94 -25.87
C ARG A 151 13.66 10.15 -27.10
N GLY A 152 14.97 9.94 -27.25
CA GLY A 152 15.54 9.16 -28.36
C GLY A 152 15.48 7.64 -28.19
N SER A 153 15.16 7.14 -27.00
CA SER A 153 15.12 5.70 -26.68
C SER A 153 13.75 5.05 -26.93
N ILE A 154 12.76 5.79 -27.46
CA ILE A 154 11.38 5.33 -27.70
C ILE A 154 11.10 5.21 -29.22
N ALA A 155 12.15 5.24 -30.06
CA ALA A 155 12.05 5.01 -31.51
C ALA A 155 12.50 3.58 -31.85
#